data_AF-A0A954W991-F1
#
_entry.id   AF-A0A954W991-F1
#
_cell.length_a   1.000
_cell.length_b   1.000
_cell.length_c   1.000
_cell.angle_alpha   90.00
_cell.angle_beta   90.00
_cell.angle_gamma   90.00
#
_symmetry.space_group_name_H-M   'P 1'
#
loop_
_entity.id
_entity.type
_entity.pdbx_description
1 polymer ?
#
loop_
_entity_poly.entity_id
_entity_poly.type
_entity_poly.pdbx_seq_one_letter_code
_entity_poly.pdbx_strand_id
1 'polypeptide(L)' 'MKAIGRFMQLIGLIVLPLSMFLEITGGLDRSIGLSEMVIMLVFGIAIFGAGRMVEGYSR' A
#
# COMPACT_ATOMS: atom_id res chain seq x y z
N MET A 1 18.54 3.17 8.34
CA MET A 1 17.36 2.29 8.15
C MET A 1 16.03 3.01 8.40
N LYS A 2 15.99 4.02 9.28
CA LYS A 2 14.85 4.93 9.50
C LYS A 2 14.18 5.51 8.24
N ALA A 3 14.96 6.06 7.31
CA ALA A 3 14.43 6.66 6.08
C ALA A 3 13.75 5.63 5.15
N ILE A 4 14.29 4.41 5.07
CA ILE A 4 13.75 3.31 4.28
C ILE A 4 12.42 2.84 4.87
N GLY A 5 12.35 2.63 6.19
CA GLY A 5 11.11 2.24 6.87
C GLY A 5 9.98 3.27 6.71
N ARG A 6 10.33 4.57 6.76
CA ARG A 6 9.38 5.67 6.53
C ARG A 6 8.92 5.75 5.06
N PHE A 7 9.81 5.47 4.11
CA PHE A 7 9.45 5.42 2.69
C PHE A 7 8.50 4.25 2.39
N MET A 8 8.76 3.08 2.98
CA MET A 8 7.85 1.92 2.87
C MET A 8 6.45 2.24 3.42
N GLN A 9 6.37 2.92 4.57
CA GLN A 9 5.10 3.37 5.14
C GLN A 9 4.35 4.35 4.22
N LEU A 10 5.06 5.30 3.61
CA LEU A 10 4.46 6.24 2.65
C LEU A 10 3.89 5.51 1.43
N ILE A 11 4.62 4.54 0.88
CA ILE A 11 4.13 3.72 -0.24
C ILE A 11 2.88 2.93 0.19
N GLY A 12 2.93 2.23 1.32
CA GLY A 12 1.79 1.45 1.82
C GLY A 12 0.53 2.30 2.05
N LEU A 13 0.70 3.55 2.46
CA LEU A 13 -0.41 4.49 2.68
C LEU A 13 -1.04 4.98 1.35
N ILE A 14 -0.23 5.18 0.30
CA ILE A 14 -0.68 5.74 -0.98
C ILE A 14 -1.30 4.68 -1.90
N VAL A 15 -0.88 3.41 -1.80
CA VAL A 15 -1.37 2.31 -2.64
C VAL A 15 -2.90 2.18 -2.62
N LEU A 16 -3.52 2.34 -1.46
CA LEU A 16 -4.96 2.19 -1.28
C LEU A 16 -5.80 3.31 -1.92
N PRO A 17 -5.58 4.60 -1.58
CA PRO A 17 -6.23 5.71 -2.26
C PRO A 17 -6.02 5.67 -3.77
N LEU A 18 -4.83 5.27 -4.22
CA LEU A 18 -4.52 5.14 -5.64
C LEU A 18 -5.35 4.03 -6.30
N SER A 19 -5.47 2.85 -5.66
CA SER A 19 -6.32 1.77 -6.18
C SER A 19 -7.80 2.18 -6.28
N MET A 20 -8.34 2.86 -5.25
CA MET A 20 -9.71 3.38 -5.30
C MET A 20 -9.89 4.45 -6.38
N PHE A 21 -8.93 5.36 -6.52
CA PHE A 21 -8.98 6.39 -7.55
C PHE A 21 -9.01 5.78 -8.96
N LEU A 22 -8.19 4.77 -9.21
CA LEU A 22 -8.14 4.10 -10.50
C LEU A 22 -9.40 3.26 -10.77
N GLU A 23 -10.02 2.68 -9.75
CA GLU A 23 -11.32 1.99 -9.90
C GLU A 23 -12.44 3.00 -10.23
N ILE A 24 -12.54 4.10 -9.49
CA ILE A 24 -13.58 5.14 -9.69
C ILE A 24 -13.46 5.80 -11.06
N THR A 25 -12.23 6.03 -11.54
CA THR A 25 -11.98 6.65 -12.85
C THR A 25 -12.17 5.68 -14.02
N GLY A 26 -12.49 4.42 -13.76
CA GLY A 26 -12.58 3.38 -14.79
C GLY A 26 -11.23 3.08 -15.46
N GLY A 27 -10.12 3.47 -14.83
CA GLY A 27 -8.76 3.19 -15.29
C GLY A 27 -8.32 1.76 -14.98
N LEU A 28 -9.01 1.07 -14.06
CA LEU A 28 -8.95 -0.38 -13.91
C LEU A 28 -9.85 -1.00 -14.97
N ASP A 29 -9.26 -1.82 -15.84
CA ASP A 29 -10.02 -2.70 -16.72
C ASP A 29 -10.95 -3.58 -15.87
N ARG A 30 -12.11 -4.01 -16.41
CA ARG A 30 -13.14 -4.78 -15.67
C ARG A 30 -12.64 -6.10 -15.07
N SER A 31 -11.40 -6.47 -15.35
CA SER A 31 -10.66 -7.60 -14.79
C SER A 31 -10.15 -7.37 -13.36
N ILE A 32 -9.99 -6.12 -12.92
CA ILE A 32 -9.58 -5.79 -11.56
C ILE A 32 -10.85 -5.47 -10.76
N GLY A 33 -11.37 -6.46 -10.05
CA GLY A 33 -12.57 -6.35 -9.24
C GLY A 33 -12.28 -6.04 -7.77
N LEU A 34 -13.34 -6.10 -6.96
CA LEU A 34 -13.28 -5.90 -5.51
C LEU A 34 -12.23 -6.80 -4.83
N SER A 35 -12.01 -8.01 -5.36
CA SER A 35 -11.02 -8.98 -4.89
C SER A 35 -9.59 -8.45 -4.96
N GLU A 36 -9.19 -7.88 -6.09
CA GLU A 36 -7.85 -7.35 -6.30
C GLU A 36 -7.59 -6.13 -5.41
N MET A 37 -8.61 -5.32 -5.14
CA MET A 37 -8.49 -4.20 -4.20
C MET A 37 -8.27 -4.66 -2.77
N VAL A 38 -8.95 -5.72 -2.34
CA VAL A 38 -8.73 -6.33 -1.02
C VAL A 38 -7.30 -6.90 -0.93
N ILE A 39 -6.79 -7.49 -2.01
CA ILE A 39 -5.39 -7.94 -2.07
C ILE A 39 -4.43 -6.74 -1.93
N MET A 40 -4.68 -5.65 -2.66
CA MET A 40 -3.88 -4.42 -2.54
C MET A 40 -3.97 -3.78 -1.14
N LEU A 41 -5.12 -3.86 -0.48
CA LEU A 41 -5.30 -3.45 0.92
C LEU A 41 -4.40 -4.24 1.86
N VAL A 42 -4.48 -5.57 1.79
CA VAL A 42 -3.67 -6.46 2.64
C VAL A 42 -2.18 -6.23 2.38
N PHE A 43 -1.80 -6.08 1.12
CA PHE A 43 -0.43 -5.78 0.73
C PHE A 43 0.05 -4.43 1.28
N GLY A 44 -0.75 -3.37 1.16
CA GLY A 44 -0.44 -2.05 1.71
C GLY A 44 -0.25 -2.06 3.22
N ILE A 45 -1.12 -2.78 3.95
CA ILE A 45 -1.01 -2.98 5.41
C ILE A 45 0.29 -3.73 5.75
N ALA A 46 0.60 -4.81 5.02
CA ALA A 46 1.80 -5.60 5.26
C ALA A 46 3.08 -4.79 5.04
N ILE A 47 3.16 -4.01 3.94
CA ILE A 47 4.29 -3.12 3.66
C ILE A 47 4.43 -2.03 4.73
N PHE A 48 3.31 -1.44 5.14
CA PHE A 48 3.32 -0.41 6.19
C PHE A 48 3.84 -0.98 7.51
N GLY A 49 3.36 -2.18 7.90
CA GLY A 49 3.84 -2.90 9.08
C GLY A 49 5.32 -3.25 9.00
N ALA A 50 5.79 -3.78 7.87
CA ALA A 50 7.21 -4.04 7.65
C ALA A 50 8.05 -2.76 7.74
N GLY A 51 7.57 -1.65 7.16
CA GLY A 51 8.21 -0.34 7.26
C GLY A 51 8.32 0.16 8.70
N ARG A 52 7.30 -0.10 9.54
CA ARG A 52 7.34 0.21 10.98
C ARG A 52 8.37 -0.63 11.73
N MET A 53 8.49 -1.92 11.41
CA MET A 53 9.51 -2.79 12.00
C MET A 53 10.92 -2.32 11.60
N VAL A 54 11.15 -2.06 10.31
CA VAL A 54 12.45 -1.58 9.80
C VAL A 54 12.83 -0.22 10.38
N GLU A 55 11.87 0.69 10.57
CA GLU A 55 12.10 1.96 11.26
C GLU A 55 12.42 1.74 12.75
N GLY A 56 11.71 0.82 13.40
CA GLY A 56 11.88 0.44 14.81
C GLY A 56 13.22 -0.23 15.11
N TYR A 57 13.73 -1.10 14.24
CA TYR A 57 15.07 -1.69 14.34
C TYR A 57 16.20 -0.66 14.12
N SER A 58 15.88 0.54 13.65
CA SER A 58 16.84 1.63 13.46
C SER A 58 16.97 2.55 14.68
N ARG A 59 16.30 2.23 15.80
CA ARG A 59 16.45 2.88 17.11
C ARG A 59 17.49 2.14 17.94
#